data_AF-C7NG65-F1
#
_entry.id   AF-C7NG65-F1
#
_cell.length_a   1.000
_cell.length_b   1.000
_cell.length_c   1.000
_cell.angle_alpha   90.00
_cell.angle_beta   90.00
_cell.angle_gamma   90.00
#
_symmetry.space_group_name_H-M   'P 1'
#
loop_
_entity.id
_entity.type
_entity.pdbx_description
1 polymer ?
#
loop_
_entity_poly.entity_id
_entity_poly.type
_entity_poly.pdbx_seq_one_letter_code
_entity_poly.pdbx_strand_id
1 'polypeptide(L)' 'MDSVTAGLVGVCDGELTARQGLAGIAVLTDADQGDLARQVMPVLRDMVADGLLVR' A
#
# COMPACT_ATOMS: atom_id res chain seq x y z
N MET A 1 -0.99 11.63 9.16
CA MET A 1 -0.83 10.66 8.07
C MET A 1 0.63 10.68 7.68
N ASP A 2 1.27 9.51 7.65
CA ASP A 2 2.65 9.35 7.19
C ASP A 2 2.69 9.34 5.64
N SER A 3 3.79 9.78 5.03
CA SER A 3 3.93 9.95 3.58
C SER A 3 3.77 8.64 2.82
N VAL A 4 4.17 7.53 3.44
CA VAL A 4 4.03 6.17 2.91
C VAL A 4 2.56 5.78 2.77
N THR A 5 1.73 6.11 3.77
CA THR A 5 0.29 5.82 3.74
C THR A 5 -0.41 6.62 2.65
N ALA A 6 -0.01 7.89 2.44
CA ALA A 6 -0.54 8.71 1.36
C ALA A 6 -0.15 8.17 -0.02
N GLY A 7 1.09 7.69 -0.19
CA GLY A 7 1.55 7.06 -1.43
C GLY A 7 0.78 5.77 -1.74
N LEU A 8 0.52 4.94 -0.74
CA LEU A 8 -0.23 3.70 -0.92
C LEU A 8 -1.68 3.95 -1.36
N VAL A 9 -2.36 4.92 -0.74
CA VAL A 9 -3.74 5.30 -1.13
C VAL A 9 -3.77 5.86 -2.56
N GLY A 10 -2.77 6.65 -2.96
CA GLY A 10 -2.67 7.17 -4.33
C GLY A 10 -2.47 6.09 -5.39
N VAL A 11 -1.81 4.96 -5.06
CA VAL A 11 -1.63 3.86 -6.02
C VAL A 11 -2.84 2.92 -6.07
N CYS A 12 -3.74 2.98 -5.08
CA CYS A 12 -4.99 2.22 -5.08
C CYS A 12 -6.12 2.90 -5.90
N ASP A 13 -5.82 3.59 -7.01
CA ASP A 13 -6.84 4.25 -7.86
C ASP A 13 -7.63 3.29 -8.77
N GLY A 14 -7.21 2.02 -8.83
CA GLY A 14 -7.79 0.98 -9.68
C GLY A 14 -6.95 0.61 -10.91
N GLU A 15 -5.93 1.39 -11.27
CA GLU A 15 -5.02 1.08 -12.39
C GLU A 15 -3.91 0.09 -12.00
N LEU A 16 -3.51 0.09 -10.73
CA LEU A 16 -2.43 -0.76 -10.21
C LEU A 16 -2.93 -1.64 -9.07
N THR A 17 -2.53 -2.91 -9.11
CA THR A 17 -2.76 -3.80 -7.97
C THR A 17 -1.96 -3.31 -6.76
N ALA A 18 -2.45 -3.56 -5.55
CA ALA A 18 -1.73 -3.22 -4.30
C ALA A 18 -0.27 -3.72 -4.30
N ARG A 19 0.01 -4.83 -4.99
CA ARG A 19 1.36 -5.40 -5.14
C ARG A 19 2.26 -4.55 -6.05
N GLN A 20 1.70 -4.01 -7.14
CA GLN A 20 2.42 -3.09 -8.03
C GLN A 20 2.68 -1.75 -7.33
N GLY A 21 1.73 -1.26 -6.55
CA GLY A 21 1.95 -0.07 -5.73
C GLY A 21 3.02 -0.25 -4.67
N LEU A 22 3.00 -1.40 -3.97
CA LEU A 22 4.07 -1.73 -3.04
C LEU A 22 5.44 -1.83 -3.70
N ALA A 23 5.51 -2.40 -4.92
CA ALA A 23 6.75 -2.48 -5.67
C ALA A 23 7.28 -1.08 -6.05
N GLY A 24 6.40 -0.17 -6.48
CA GLY A 24 6.77 1.22 -6.78
C GLY A 24 7.25 1.97 -5.54
N ILE A 25 6.56 1.82 -4.41
CA ILE A 25 6.96 2.45 -3.14
C ILE A 25 8.32 1.92 -2.69
N ALA A 26 8.55 0.61 -2.73
CA ALA A 26 9.82 -0.01 -2.37
C ALA A 26 11.00 0.56 -3.17
N VAL A 27 10.82 0.78 -4.47
CA VAL A 27 11.84 1.42 -5.34
C VAL A 27 12.09 2.88 -4.94
N LEU A 28 11.04 3.65 -4.63
CA LEU A 28 11.15 5.06 -4.26
C LEU A 28 11.77 5.26 -2.87
N THR A 29 11.56 4.32 -1.96
CA THR A 29 12.04 4.41 -0.57
C THR A 29 13.31 3.58 -0.31
N ASP A 30 13.85 2.91 -1.33
CA ASP A 30 14.97 1.97 -1.22
C ASP A 30 14.76 0.91 -0.11
N ALA A 31 13.51 0.46 0.02
CA ALA A 31 13.08 -0.46 1.08
C ALA A 31 12.89 -1.88 0.54
N ASP A 32 13.11 -2.88 1.39
CA ASP A 32 12.78 -4.26 1.03
C ASP A 32 11.26 -4.43 0.88
N GLN A 33 10.85 -4.97 -0.26
CA GLN A 33 9.44 -5.13 -0.60
C GLN A 33 8.74 -6.14 0.33
N GLY A 34 9.45 -7.17 0.80
CA GLY A 34 8.90 -8.17 1.71
C GLY A 34 8.63 -7.60 3.10
N ASP A 35 9.55 -6.80 3.61
CA ASP A 35 9.38 -6.04 4.86
C ASP A 35 8.22 -5.05 4.76
N LEU A 36 8.17 -4.28 3.67
CA LEU A 36 7.09 -3.33 3.43
C LEU A 36 5.73 -4.04 3.32
N ALA A 37 5.67 -5.20 2.66
CA ALA A 37 4.45 -5.99 2.55
C ALA A 37 3.96 -6.48 3.92
N ARG A 38 4.87 -6.94 4.78
CA ARG A 38 4.55 -7.35 6.15
C ARG A 38 4.00 -6.19 6.97
N GLN A 39 4.55 -4.99 6.80
CA GLN A 39 4.13 -3.79 7.52
C GLN A 39 2.78 -3.25 7.05
N VAL A 40 2.53 -3.28 5.75
CA VAL A 40 1.36 -2.64 5.12
C VAL A 40 0.14 -3.56 5.07
N MET A 41 0.33 -4.89 5.05
CA MET A 41 -0.78 -5.85 4.93
C MET A 41 -1.83 -5.82 6.05
N PRO A 42 -1.47 -5.56 7.32
CA PRO A 42 -2.47 -5.34 8.38
C PRO A 42 -3.31 -4.09 8.09
N VAL A 43 -2.66 -2.96 7.74
CA VAL A 43 -3.32 -1.68 7.46
C VAL A 43 -4.29 -1.81 6.28
N LEU A 44 -3.88 -2.48 5.20
CA LEU A 44 -4.76 -2.73 4.06
C LEU A 44 -5.99 -3.57 4.44
N ARG A 45 -5.83 -4.56 5.35
CA ARG A 45 -6.96 -5.36 5.82
C ARG A 45 -7.93 -4.55 6.67
N ASP A 46 -7.42 -3.69 7.55
CA ASP A 46 -8.24 -2.81 8.37
C ASP A 46 -9.01 -1.81 7.49
N MET A 47 -8.36 -1.24 6.48
CA MET A 47 -9.01 -0.32 5.52
C MET A 47 -10.11 -0.99 4.67
N VAL A 48 -9.97 -2.28 4.34
CA VAL A 48 -11.04 -3.04 3.69
C VAL A 48 -12.19 -3.33 4.67
N ALA A 49 -11.86 -3.67 5.92
CA ALA A 49 -12.87 -3.91 6.95
C ALA A 49 -13.67 -2.63 7.29
N ASP A 50 -13.02 -1.48 7.27
CA ASP A 50 -13.61 -0.16 7.49
C ASP A 50 -14.36 0.38 6.25
N GLY A 51 -14.32 -0.33 5.12
CA GLY A 51 -14.99 0.05 3.87
C GLY A 51 -14.33 1.20 3.11
N LEU A 52 -13.09 1.55 3.46
CA LEU A 52 -12.30 2.61 2.81
C LEU A 52 -11.66 2.13 1.50
N LEU A 53 -11.44 0.82 1.36
CA LEU A 53 -10.97 0.19 0.14
C LEU A 53 -11.99 -0.85 -0.34
N VAL A 54 -12.25 -0.86 -1.64
CA VAL A 54 -13.14 -1.81 -2.31
C VAL A 54 -12.32 -2.67 -3.28
N ARG A 55 -12.74 -3.92 -3.44
CA ARG A 55 -12.06 -4.94 -4.25
C ARG A 55 -12.24 -4.69 -5.75
#